data_AF-A0A1H8JP24-F1
#
_entry.id   AF-A0A1H8JP24-F1
#
_cell.length_a   1.000
_cell.length_b   1.000
_cell.length_c   1.000
_cell.angle_alpha   90.00
_cell.angle_beta   90.00
_cell.angle_gamma   90.00
#
_symmetry.space_group_name_H-M   'P 1'
#
loop_
_entity.id
_entity.type
_entity.pdbx_description
1 polymer ?
#
loop_
_entity_poly.entity_id
_entity_poly.type
_entity_poly.pdbx_seq_one_letter_code
_entity_poly.pdbx_strand_id
1 'polypeptide(L)'
;MVEVTYHCPYCGAVTGVEREGYLDDDCVTREPLDGWEYASTTDDVADREAADGIEFVCLGDAGDGTAVGPGGPARTASGGSSDRRSDGGANDPDPEKDGCGRTFYLSFRKSEDGERVEHRTPDIDRPRFDFRP
;
A
#
# COMPACT_ATOMS: atom_id res chain seq x y z
N MET A 1 11.47 12.68 -11.72
CA MET A 1 11.18 11.57 -10.79
C MET A 1 10.81 12.19 -9.46
N VAL A 2 9.63 11.85 -8.94
CA VAL A 2 9.14 12.27 -7.63
C VAL A 2 8.76 11.03 -6.84
N GLU A 3 8.98 11.04 -5.53
CA GLU A 3 8.49 9.98 -4.66
C GLU A 3 6.99 10.18 -4.41
N VAL A 4 6.19 9.15 -4.73
CA VAL A 4 4.76 9.11 -4.46
C VAL A 4 4.50 8.02 -3.43
N THR A 5 3.64 8.30 -2.47
CA THR A 5 3.35 7.42 -1.34
C THR A 5 1.93 6.86 -1.41
N TYR A 6 1.79 5.59 -1.07
CA TYR A 6 0.51 4.88 -1.04
C TYR A 6 0.29 4.19 0.29
N HIS A 7 -0.97 4.12 0.72
CA HIS A 7 -1.34 3.44 1.96
C HIS A 7 -1.65 1.97 1.73
N CYS A 8 -1.09 1.12 2.57
CA CYS A 8 -1.41 -0.30 2.60
C CYS A 8 -2.87 -0.49 3.09
N PRO A 9 -3.77 -1.14 2.32
CA PRO A 9 -5.17 -1.33 2.67
C PRO A 9 -5.40 -2.33 3.82
N TYR A 10 -4.31 -2.84 4.39
CA TYR A 10 -4.29 -3.92 5.38
C TYR A 10 -3.88 -3.44 6.77
N CYS A 11 -2.85 -2.60 6.87
CA CYS A 11 -2.36 -2.06 8.14
C CYS A 11 -2.24 -0.54 8.15
N GLY A 12 -2.45 0.16 7.03
CA GLY A 12 -2.35 1.63 6.95
C GLY A 12 -0.94 2.18 6.73
N ALA A 13 0.10 1.34 6.85
CA ALA A 13 1.50 1.69 6.59
C ALA A 13 1.69 2.37 5.23
N VAL A 14 2.65 3.30 5.14
CA VAL A 14 2.92 4.06 3.92
C VAL A 14 4.09 3.45 3.14
N THR A 15 3.91 3.23 1.84
CA THR A 15 4.98 2.74 0.94
C THR A 15 5.24 3.77 -0.15
N GLY A 16 6.49 4.20 -0.27
CA GLY A 16 6.95 5.13 -1.30
C GLY A 16 7.46 4.43 -2.56
N VAL A 17 7.22 5.04 -3.72
CA VAL A 17 7.81 4.63 -5.01
C VAL A 17 8.17 5.86 -5.83
N GLU A 18 9.34 5.84 -6.45
CA GLU A 18 9.79 6.91 -7.36
C GLU A 18 9.03 6.81 -8.68
N ARG A 19 8.35 7.86 -9.13
CA ARG A 19 7.55 7.89 -10.38
C ARG A 19 7.76 9.17 -11.21
N GLU A 20 7.30 9.16 -12.45
CA GLU A 20 7.08 10.42 -13.18
C GLU A 20 5.87 11.12 -12.53
N GLY A 21 5.97 12.41 -12.22
CA GLY A 21 5.01 13.08 -11.31
C GLY A 21 3.60 13.29 -11.85
N TYR A 22 3.17 12.53 -12.85
CA TYR A 22 1.82 12.51 -13.38
C TYR A 22 1.03 11.39 -12.67
N LEU A 23 -0.05 11.77 -11.99
CA LEU A 23 -0.86 10.86 -11.17
C LEU A 23 -2.03 10.32 -12.02
N ASP A 24 -1.82 9.19 -12.69
CA ASP A 24 -2.88 8.40 -13.36
C ASP A 24 -3.47 7.31 -12.45
N ASP A 25 -3.37 7.49 -11.13
CA ASP A 25 -3.83 6.51 -10.15
C ASP A 25 -5.36 6.40 -10.14
N ASP A 26 -5.89 5.20 -10.33
CA ASP A 26 -7.33 4.94 -10.27
C ASP A 26 -7.76 4.46 -8.87
N CYS A 27 -7.13 3.38 -8.39
CA CYS A 27 -7.40 2.86 -7.06
C CYS A 27 -6.29 1.94 -6.52
N VAL A 28 -6.25 1.82 -5.19
CA VAL A 28 -5.45 0.81 -4.48
C VAL A 28 -6.38 -0.33 -4.02
N THR A 29 -6.02 -1.56 -4.36
CA THR A 29 -6.80 -2.77 -4.08
C THR A 29 -5.96 -3.84 -3.39
N ARG A 30 -6.65 -4.78 -2.73
CA ARG A 30 -6.04 -5.93 -2.04
C ARG A 30 -5.78 -7.08 -3.00
N GLU A 31 -6.70 -7.28 -3.94
CA GLU A 31 -6.61 -8.24 -5.04
C GLU A 31 -6.32 -7.51 -6.36
N PRO A 32 -5.65 -8.16 -7.33
CA PRO A 32 -5.42 -7.61 -8.65
C PRO A 32 -6.75 -7.50 -9.42
N LEU A 33 -6.85 -6.51 -10.30
CA LEU A 33 -8.01 -6.32 -11.16
C LEU A 33 -7.91 -7.21 -12.41
N ASP A 34 -9.05 -7.78 -12.83
CA ASP A 34 -9.11 -8.64 -14.01
C ASP A 34 -8.77 -7.86 -15.29
N GLY A 35 -7.73 -8.28 -16.00
CA GLY A 35 -7.28 -7.65 -17.26
C GLY A 35 -6.30 -6.48 -17.11
N TRP A 36 -5.76 -6.28 -15.90
CA TRP A 36 -4.67 -5.34 -15.62
C TRP A 36 -3.33 -6.09 -15.55
N GLU A 37 -2.30 -5.53 -16.18
CA GLU A 37 -0.93 -5.96 -16.00
C GLU A 37 -0.25 -5.15 -14.89
N TYR A 38 0.47 -5.81 -13.99
CA TYR A 38 1.14 -5.17 -12.85
C TYR A 38 2.64 -5.40 -12.93
N ALA A 39 3.42 -4.31 -12.80
CA ALA A 39 4.86 -4.36 -12.60
C ALA A 39 5.20 -4.38 -11.10
N SER A 40 6.34 -4.92 -10.72
CA SER A 40 6.82 -4.88 -9.33
C SER A 40 7.46 -3.52 -9.01
N THR A 41 7.55 -3.19 -7.73
CA THR A 41 8.32 -2.01 -7.26
C THR A 41 9.82 -2.09 -7.55
N THR A 42 10.33 -3.26 -7.92
CA THR A 42 11.75 -3.49 -8.23
C THR A 42 12.07 -3.42 -9.71
N ASP A 43 11.06 -3.35 -10.58
CA ASP A 43 11.25 -3.18 -12.02
C ASP A 43 11.67 -1.75 -12.36
N ASP A 44 12.23 -1.59 -13.56
CA ASP A 44 12.65 -0.28 -14.05
C ASP A 44 11.46 0.67 -14.19
N VAL A 45 11.76 1.96 -14.08
CA VAL A 45 10.79 3.05 -14.20
C VAL A 45 9.94 2.97 -15.47
N ALA A 46 10.54 2.62 -16.60
CA ALA A 46 9.83 2.54 -17.86
C ALA A 46 8.81 1.39 -17.87
N ASP A 47 9.15 0.24 -17.28
CA ASP A 47 8.28 -0.93 -17.26
C ASP A 47 7.07 -0.70 -16.34
N ARG A 48 7.29 -0.10 -15.17
CA ARG A 48 6.21 0.22 -14.23
C ARG A 48 5.25 1.30 -14.70
N GLU A 49 5.64 2.16 -15.63
CA GLU A 49 4.75 3.15 -16.24
C GLU A 49 4.09 2.62 -17.53
N ALA A 50 4.65 1.56 -18.14
CA ALA A 50 4.04 0.87 -19.27
C ALA A 50 2.96 -0.14 -18.85
N ALA A 51 3.08 -0.69 -17.64
CA ALA A 51 2.08 -1.57 -17.04
C ALA A 51 0.77 -0.82 -16.70
N ASP A 52 -0.32 -1.57 -16.54
CA ASP A 52 -1.61 -1.01 -16.09
C ASP A 52 -1.64 -0.72 -14.57
N GLY A 53 -0.58 -1.07 -13.84
CA GLY A 53 -0.47 -0.87 -12.40
C GLY A 53 0.85 -1.34 -11.79
N ILE A 54 0.95 -1.21 -10.47
CA ILE A 54 2.12 -1.64 -9.67
C ILE A 54 1.67 -2.61 -8.57
N GLU A 55 2.38 -3.73 -8.45
CA GLU A 55 2.32 -4.65 -7.32
C GLU A 55 3.31 -4.21 -6.23
N PHE A 56 2.80 -4.05 -5.02
CA PHE A 56 3.57 -3.68 -3.84
C PHE A 56 3.60 -4.81 -2.81
N VAL A 57 4.72 -4.95 -2.11
CA VAL A 57 4.79 -5.71 -0.85
C VAL A 57 4.90 -4.71 0.31
N CYS A 58 3.98 -4.79 1.27
CA CYS A 58 3.99 -3.91 2.43
C CYS A 58 5.15 -4.27 3.38
N LEU A 59 6.21 -3.48 3.34
CA LEU A 59 7.38 -3.59 4.23
C LEU A 59 7.38 -2.58 5.39
N GLY A 60 6.28 -1.84 5.55
CA GLY A 60 6.14 -0.81 6.58
C GLY A 60 6.52 0.57 6.07
N ASP A 61 6.51 1.55 6.97
CA ASP A 61 6.90 2.91 6.65
C ASP A 61 8.38 2.93 6.25
N ALA A 62 8.65 3.16 4.96
CA ALA A 62 10.00 3.29 4.41
C ALA A 62 10.66 4.64 4.79
N GLY A 63 10.40 5.16 5.99
CA GLY A 63 11.10 6.31 6.54
C GLY A 63 12.54 5.93 6.88
N ASP A 64 13.50 6.74 6.41
CA ASP A 64 14.96 6.63 6.57
C ASP A 64 15.44 5.48 7.48
N GLY A 65 15.84 4.39 6.82
CA GLY A 65 16.09 3.09 7.41
C GLY A 65 16.89 3.09 8.71
N THR A 66 16.24 2.67 9.79
CA THR A 66 16.89 1.79 10.74
C THR A 66 16.46 0.37 10.40
N ALA A 67 17.27 -0.32 9.59
CA ALA A 67 17.17 -1.76 9.48
C ALA A 67 17.31 -2.35 10.90
N VAL A 68 16.23 -2.89 11.45
CA VAL A 68 16.31 -3.78 12.62
C VAL A 68 17.02 -5.04 12.16
N GLY A 69 18.35 -5.03 12.23
CA GLY A 69 19.16 -6.19 11.90
C GLY A 69 18.71 -7.41 12.74
N PRO A 70 18.71 -8.63 12.19
CA PRO A 70 18.42 -9.81 12.97
C PRO A 70 19.56 -10.04 13.95
N GLY A 71 19.36 -9.66 15.21
CA GLY A 71 20.27 -9.95 16.33
C GLY A 71 21.28 -8.85 16.67
N GLY A 72 20.89 -7.95 17.57
CA GLY A 72 21.80 -7.15 18.40
C GLY A 72 21.44 -7.34 19.87
N PRO A 73 22.42 -7.49 20.80
CA PRO A 73 22.17 -8.11 22.09
C PRO A 73 21.30 -7.23 22.98
N ALA A 74 20.40 -7.89 23.70
CA ALA A 74 19.60 -7.33 24.79
C ALA A 74 20.48 -6.48 25.71
N ARG A 75 20.42 -5.16 25.57
CA ARG A 75 20.92 -4.25 26.59
C ARG A 75 19.83 -4.19 27.66
N THR A 76 20.05 -4.91 28.74
CA THR A 76 19.25 -4.83 29.97
C THR A 76 19.37 -3.42 30.55
N ALA A 77 18.57 -2.49 30.05
CA ALA A 77 18.29 -1.24 30.73
C ALA A 77 17.31 -1.55 31.87
N SER A 78 17.85 -1.99 33.00
CA SER A 78 17.14 -1.99 34.26
C SER A 78 16.94 -0.55 34.71
N GLY A 79 15.70 -0.05 34.66
CA GLY A 79 15.34 1.19 35.34
C GLY A 79 14.11 1.89 34.77
N GLY A 80 12.96 1.71 35.43
CA GLY A 80 11.84 2.65 35.31
C GLY A 80 10.46 2.00 35.40
N SER A 81 9.99 1.84 36.63
CA SER A 81 8.65 1.38 37.04
C SER A 81 7.49 2.12 36.35
N SER A 82 6.46 1.34 36.01
CA SER A 82 5.00 1.57 36.16
C SER A 82 4.56 3.04 36.08
N ASP A 83 3.78 3.48 35.10
CA ASP A 83 2.38 3.10 34.94
C ASP A 83 1.86 3.59 33.57
N ARG A 84 1.52 2.67 32.67
CA ARG A 84 0.27 2.68 31.87
C ARG A 84 0.27 1.52 30.89
N ARG A 85 -0.87 0.82 30.86
CA ARG A 85 -1.16 -0.35 30.03
C ARG A 85 -0.84 -0.08 28.57
N SER A 86 0.13 -0.82 28.04
CA SER A 86 0.19 -1.19 26.63
C SER A 86 0.93 -2.52 26.61
N ASP A 87 0.19 -3.59 26.38
CA ASP A 87 0.69 -4.97 26.24
C ASP A 87 1.51 -5.12 24.93
N GLY A 88 2.59 -4.35 24.80
CA GLY A 88 3.54 -4.43 23.69
C GLY A 88 4.96 -4.32 24.25
N GLY A 89 5.67 -5.44 24.31
CA GLY A 89 7.09 -5.44 24.67
C GLY A 89 7.91 -4.76 23.57
N ALA A 90 9.15 -4.38 23.88
CA ALA A 90 10.09 -3.75 22.91
C ALA A 90 10.46 -4.63 21.68
N ASN A 91 9.83 -5.79 21.52
CA ASN A 91 9.99 -6.72 20.40
C ASN A 91 8.65 -7.11 19.77
N ASP A 92 7.54 -6.45 20.13
CA ASP A 92 6.25 -6.67 19.47
C ASP A 92 6.26 -5.93 18.11
N PRO A 93 5.96 -6.60 16.99
CA PRO A 93 6.00 -5.98 15.68
C PRO A 93 4.85 -4.98 15.55
N ASP A 94 5.18 -3.73 15.25
CA ASP A 94 4.25 -2.65 14.97
C ASP A 94 3.91 -2.70 13.47
N PRO A 95 2.73 -3.17 13.05
CA PRO A 95 2.44 -3.42 11.64
C PRO A 95 2.37 -2.14 10.79
N GLU A 96 2.29 -0.97 11.41
CA GLU A 96 2.37 0.33 10.73
C GLU A 96 3.83 0.68 10.42
N LYS A 97 4.77 0.31 11.30
CA LYS A 97 6.22 0.54 11.11
C LYS A 97 6.96 -0.59 10.42
N ASP A 98 6.71 -1.82 10.82
CA ASP A 98 7.37 -3.04 10.32
C ASP A 98 6.70 -3.60 9.05
N GLY A 99 5.51 -3.09 8.73
CA GLY A 99 4.68 -3.60 7.65
C GLY A 99 3.99 -4.90 8.00
N CYS A 100 3.00 -5.26 7.18
CA CYS A 100 2.27 -6.50 7.35
C CYS A 100 2.74 -7.63 6.41
N GLY A 101 3.73 -7.38 5.55
CA GLY A 101 4.29 -8.36 4.61
C GLY A 101 3.32 -8.81 3.51
N ARG A 102 2.15 -8.18 3.40
CA ARG A 102 1.10 -8.54 2.42
C ARG A 102 1.27 -7.76 1.14
N THR A 103 0.95 -8.42 0.04
CA THR A 103 0.90 -7.82 -1.29
C THR A 103 -0.38 -7.02 -1.47
N PHE A 104 -0.26 -5.85 -2.10
CA PHE A 104 -1.39 -5.03 -2.52
C PHE A 104 -1.07 -4.36 -3.87
N TYR A 105 -2.10 -3.87 -4.55
CA TYR A 105 -2.01 -3.45 -5.95
C TYR A 105 -2.46 -2.01 -6.10
N LEU A 106 -1.70 -1.22 -6.85
CA LEU A 106 -2.11 0.06 -7.38
C LEU A 106 -2.48 -0.13 -8.85
N SER A 107 -3.68 0.29 -9.22
CA SER A 107 -4.15 0.24 -10.61
C SER A 107 -4.18 1.65 -11.19
N PHE A 108 -3.66 1.80 -12.40
CA PHE A 108 -3.75 3.04 -13.15
C PHE A 108 -5.05 3.12 -13.92
N ARG A 109 -5.37 4.35 -14.34
CA ARG A 109 -6.52 4.66 -15.17
C ARG A 109 -6.32 4.13 -16.59
N LYS A 110 -7.02 3.06 -16.91
CA LYS A 110 -7.06 2.49 -18.27
C LYS A 110 -8.11 3.19 -19.13
N SER A 111 -7.76 3.46 -20.39
CA SER A 111 -8.68 4.00 -21.40
C SER A 111 -8.62 3.14 -22.65
N GLU A 112 -9.76 2.66 -23.12
CA GLU A 112 -9.90 1.87 -24.35
C GLU A 112 -10.84 2.63 -25.30
N ASP A 113 -10.43 2.80 -26.56
CA ASP A 113 -11.19 3.56 -27.58
C ASP A 113 -11.62 4.99 -27.17
N GLY A 114 -10.87 5.61 -26.25
CA GLY A 114 -11.17 6.94 -25.72
C GLY A 114 -12.24 6.98 -24.62
N GLU A 115 -12.76 5.81 -24.22
CA GLU A 115 -13.65 5.65 -23.08
C GLU A 115 -12.89 5.09 -21.87
N ARG A 116 -13.22 5.59 -20.66
CA ARG A 116 -12.56 5.13 -19.44
C ARG A 116 -13.07 3.73 -19.10
N VAL A 117 -12.15 2.81 -18.87
CA VAL A 117 -12.50 1.48 -18.37
C VAL A 117 -12.78 1.58 -16.87
N GLU A 118 -14.05 1.44 -16.47
CA GLU A 118 -14.48 1.49 -15.08
C GLU A 118 -14.49 0.08 -14.48
N HIS A 119 -13.46 -0.28 -13.72
CA HIS A 119 -13.44 -1.57 -13.01
C HIS A 119 -14.48 -1.63 -11.86
N ARG A 120 -14.81 -0.48 -11.27
CA ARG A 120 -15.71 -0.38 -10.10
C ARG A 120 -17.20 -0.40 -10.42
N THR A 121 -17.60 -0.70 -11.65
CA THR A 121 -19.02 -0.90 -11.98
C THR A 121 -19.33 -2.39 -11.96
N PRO A 122 -19.65 -2.99 -10.79
CA PRO A 122 -20.24 -4.31 -10.80
C PRO A 122 -21.62 -4.21 -11.47
N ASP A 123 -22.06 -5.29 -12.14
CA ASP A 123 -23.37 -5.43 -12.78
C ASP A 123 -24.49 -5.53 -11.73
N ILE A 124 -24.55 -4.55 -10.83
CA ILE A 124 -25.54 -4.47 -9.77
C ILE A 124 -26.63 -3.52 -10.24
N ASP A 125 -27.87 -3.98 -10.15
CA ASP A 125 -29.06 -3.19 -10.44
C ASP A 125 -28.98 -1.83 -9.71
N ARG A 126 -29.16 -0.73 -10.46
CA ARG A 126 -29.03 0.62 -9.89
C ARG A 126 -29.97 0.73 -8.69
N PRO A 127 -29.48 1.12 -7.51
CA PRO A 127 -30.35 1.27 -6.35
C PRO A 127 -31.46 2.24 -6.70
N ARG A 128 -32.70 1.73 -6.66
CA ARG A 128 -33.89 2.53 -6.90
C ARG A 128 -34.12 3.39 -5.67
N PHE A 129 -33.53 4.59 -5.68
CA PHE A 129 -33.72 5.60 -4.65
C PHE A 129 -35.13 6.20 -4.73
N ASP A 130 -36.16 5.39 -4.40
CA ASP A 130 -37.54 5.87 -4.18
C ASP A 130 -37.62 6.49 -2.78
N PHE A 131 -37.21 7.76 -2.67
CA PHE A 131 -37.50 8.56 -1.49
C PHE A 131 -39.00 8.88 -1.48
N ARG A 132 -39.80 8.07 -0.79
CA ARG A 132 -41.21 8.41 -0.50
C ARG A 132 -41.24 9.61 0.48
N PRO A 133 -41.97 10.69 0.16
CA PRO A 133 -42.04 11.91 0.98
C PRO A 133 -42.76 11.69 2.31
#